data_AF-X1IYR9-F1
#
_entry.id   AF-X1IYR9-F1
#
_cell.length_a   1.000
_cell.length_b   1.000
_cell.length_c   1.000
_cell.angle_alpha   90.00
_cell.angle_beta   90.00
_cell.angle_gamma   90.00
#
_symmetry.space_group_name_H-M   'P 1'
#
loop_
_entity.id
_entity.type
_entity.pdbx_description
1 polymer ?
#
loop_
_entity_poly.entity_id
_entity_poly.type
_entity_poly.pdbx_seq_one_letter_code
_entity_poly.pdbx_strand_id
1 'polypeptide(L)'
;MVQFIENYDTIIDLAVRFIRDEVNNSQTSGVVIGLSGGIDSAIIAHLSAVALGKEAVDLVHLPEEELDSIHTEDARAVAHDLNIPLRMIEISPMLDSVFKLLPNIED
;
A
#
# COMPACT_ATOMS: atom_id res chain seq x y z
N MET A 1 9.49 -16.69 -23.69
CA MET A 1 8.38 -16.12 -24.47
C MET A 1 7.28 -15.79 -23.48
N VAL A 2 7.24 -14.55 -23.00
CA VAL A 2 6.13 -14.09 -22.15
C VAL A 2 4.98 -13.81 -23.11
N GLN A 3 3.93 -14.63 -23.06
CA GLN A 3 2.68 -14.28 -23.72
C GLN A 3 2.11 -13.08 -22.97
N PHE A 4 1.95 -11.95 -23.66
CA PHE A 4 1.15 -10.85 -23.13
C PHE A 4 -0.29 -11.37 -22.98
N ILE A 5 -0.74 -11.47 -21.75
CA ILE A 5 -2.13 -11.78 -21.44
C ILE A 5 -2.89 -10.47 -21.71
N GLU A 6 -3.64 -10.41 -22.82
CA GLU A 6 -4.45 -9.22 -23.17
C GLU A 6 -5.77 -9.13 -22.39
N ASN A 7 -6.01 -10.05 -21.44
CA ASN A 7 -7.24 -10.13 -20.66
C ASN A 7 -6.99 -9.71 -19.20
N TYR A 8 -7.50 -8.54 -18.82
CA TYR A 8 -7.38 -8.00 -17.46
C TYR A 8 -8.04 -8.88 -16.40
N ASP A 9 -9.18 -9.52 -16.68
CA ASP A 9 -9.83 -10.42 -15.73
C ASP A 9 -8.92 -11.60 -15.38
N THR A 10 -8.23 -12.15 -16.38
CA THR A 10 -7.26 -13.23 -16.17
C THR A 10 -6.06 -12.77 -15.35
N ILE A 11 -5.56 -11.54 -15.58
CA ILE A 11 -4.45 -10.98 -14.81
C ILE A 11 -4.87 -10.75 -13.35
N ILE A 12 -6.06 -10.19 -13.14
CA ILE A 12 -6.61 -9.95 -11.81
C ILE A 12 -6.77 -11.28 -11.06
N ASP A 13 -7.35 -12.30 -11.69
CA ASP A 13 -7.50 -13.64 -11.11
C ASP A 13 -6.16 -14.25 -10.71
N LEU A 14 -5.13 -14.11 -11.56
CA LEU A 14 -3.78 -14.58 -11.28
C LEU A 14 -3.17 -13.84 -10.09
N ALA A 15 -3.29 -12.52 -10.04
CA ALA A 15 -2.76 -11.70 -8.95
C ALA A 15 -3.48 -12.01 -7.62
N VAL A 16 -4.80 -12.14 -7.63
CA VAL A 16 -5.61 -12.48 -6.46
C VAL A 16 -5.23 -13.86 -5.91
N ARG A 17 -5.04 -14.86 -6.78
CA ARG A 17 -4.57 -16.19 -6.37
C ARG A 17 -3.18 -16.13 -5.80
N PHE A 18 -2.26 -15.44 -6.48
CA PHE A 18 -0.89 -15.27 -6.00
C PHE A 18 -0.85 -14.65 -4.59
N ILE A 19 -1.57 -13.56 -4.34
CA ILE A 19 -1.62 -12.91 -3.02
C ILE A 19 -2.14 -13.90 -1.96
N ARG A 20 -3.21 -14.63 -2.27
CA ARG A 20 -3.79 -15.60 -1.34
C ARG A 20 -2.81 -16.73 -1.00
N ASP A 21 -2.14 -17.26 -2.01
CA ASP A 21 -1.20 -18.37 -1.85
C ASP A 21 0.04 -17.93 -1.06
N GLU A 22 0.59 -16.75 -1.35
CA GLU A 22 1.74 -16.21 -0.61
C GLU A 22 1.42 -15.98 0.87
N VAL A 23 0.26 -15.40 1.21
CA VAL A 23 -0.15 -15.19 2.61
C VAL A 23 -0.37 -16.51 3.34
N ASN A 24 -0.96 -17.51 2.67
CA ASN A 24 -1.11 -18.84 3.25
C ASN A 24 0.25 -19.52 3.48
N ASN A 25 1.18 -19.40 2.52
CA ASN A 25 2.52 -19.96 2.60
C ASN A 25 3.36 -19.29 3.68
N SER A 26 3.18 -17.98 3.91
CA SER A 26 3.84 -17.24 5.00
C SER A 26 3.27 -17.56 6.39
N GLN A 27 2.15 -18.29 6.48
CA GLN A 27 1.47 -18.62 7.73
C GLN A 27 1.08 -17.37 8.54
N THR A 28 0.75 -16.28 7.84
CA THR A 28 0.29 -15.02 8.45
C THR A 28 -1.22 -14.88 8.26
N SER A 29 -1.83 -13.99 9.04
CA SER A 29 -3.28 -13.74 8.99
C SER A 29 -3.70 -12.68 7.98
N GLY A 30 -2.76 -12.08 7.25
CA GLY A 30 -3.03 -10.94 6.39
C GLY A 30 -1.78 -10.18 5.94
N VAL A 31 -1.99 -8.96 5.47
CA VAL A 31 -0.96 -8.06 4.94
C VAL A 31 -1.06 -6.66 5.54
N VAL A 32 0.08 -5.99 5.61
CA VAL A 32 0.18 -4.55 5.89
C VAL A 32 0.64 -3.87 4.60
N ILE A 33 -0.08 -2.83 4.17
CA ILE A 33 0.19 -2.12 2.92
C ILE A 33 0.49 -0.66 3.23
N GLY A 34 1.67 -0.21 2.76
CA GLY A 34 1.99 1.20 2.67
C GLY A 34 1.17 1.84 1.55
N LEU A 35 0.20 2.68 1.91
CA LEU A 35 -0.69 3.36 0.99
C LEU A 35 -0.19 4.79 0.78
N SER A 36 0.45 5.04 -0.36
CA SER A 36 1.09 6.33 -0.67
C SER A 36 0.18 7.35 -1.34
N GLY A 37 -1.05 6.96 -1.73
CA GLY A 37 -1.91 7.76 -2.62
C GLY A 37 -1.60 7.60 -4.11
N GLY A 38 -0.59 6.80 -4.47
CA GLY A 38 -0.28 6.45 -5.86
C GLY A 38 -1.10 5.29 -6.40
N ILE A 39 -1.14 5.17 -7.74
CA ILE A 39 -1.90 4.11 -8.44
C ILE A 39 -1.46 2.70 -8.06
N ASP A 40 -0.16 2.48 -7.88
CA ASP A 40 0.38 1.14 -7.59
C ASP A 40 -0.09 0.65 -6.22
N SER A 41 0.04 1.48 -5.18
CA SER A 41 -0.40 1.11 -3.83
C SER A 41 -1.93 0.99 -3.75
N ALA A 42 -2.67 1.78 -4.50
CA ALA A 42 -4.12 1.65 -4.64
C ALA A 42 -4.52 0.31 -5.28
N ILE A 43 -3.87 -0.10 -6.38
CA ILE A 43 -4.14 -1.40 -7.03
C ILE A 43 -3.85 -2.55 -6.07
N ILE A 44 -2.70 -2.53 -5.39
CA ILE A 44 -2.33 -3.58 -4.45
C ILE A 44 -3.33 -3.65 -3.28
N ALA A 45 -3.78 -2.53 -2.72
CA ALA A 45 -4.80 -2.50 -1.68
C ALA A 45 -6.11 -3.16 -2.13
N HIS A 46 -6.59 -2.85 -3.34
CA HIS A 46 -7.81 -3.45 -3.89
C HIS A 46 -7.66 -4.94 -4.13
N LEU A 47 -6.57 -5.37 -4.77
CA LEU A 47 -6.32 -6.79 -5.04
C LEU A 47 -6.17 -7.59 -3.74
N SER A 48 -5.50 -7.05 -2.73
CA SER A 48 -5.38 -7.69 -1.41
C SER A 48 -6.73 -7.80 -0.71
N ALA A 49 -7.57 -6.76 -0.74
CA ALA A 49 -8.91 -6.81 -0.17
C ALA A 49 -9.80 -7.86 -0.87
N VAL A 50 -9.69 -8.00 -2.19
CA VAL A 50 -10.38 -9.06 -2.96
C VAL A 50 -9.84 -10.45 -2.60
N ALA A 51 -8.53 -10.59 -2.44
CA ALA A 51 -7.89 -11.87 -2.19
C ALA A 51 -8.16 -12.42 -0.78
N LEU A 52 -8.10 -11.56 0.23
CA LEU A 52 -8.03 -11.93 1.64
C LEU A 52 -9.26 -11.49 2.45
N GLY A 53 -10.04 -10.55 1.92
CA GLY A 53 -11.07 -9.84 2.68
C GLY A 53 -10.47 -8.67 3.49
N LYS A 54 -11.29 -7.65 3.71
CA LYS A 54 -10.86 -6.38 4.33
C LYS A 54 -10.28 -6.53 5.75
N GLU A 55 -10.73 -7.53 6.52
CA GLU A 55 -10.26 -7.77 7.90
C GLU A 55 -8.82 -8.29 7.96
N ALA A 56 -8.29 -8.77 6.83
CA ALA A 56 -6.92 -9.28 6.68
C ALA A 56 -5.98 -8.26 6.02
N VAL A 57 -6.40 -7.00 5.89
CA VAL A 57 -5.63 -5.93 5.25
C VAL A 57 -5.54 -4.74 6.20
N ASP A 58 -4.31 -4.41 6.61
CA ASP A 58 -3.99 -3.20 7.35
C ASP A 58 -3.42 -2.14 6.40
N LEU A 59 -4.03 -0.95 6.34
CA LEU A 59 -3.54 0.17 5.54
C LEU A 59 -2.78 1.17 6.41
N VAL A 60 -1.58 1.55 5.96
CA VAL A 60 -0.71 2.52 6.64
C VAL A 60 -0.27 3.60 5.65
N HIS A 61 -0.49 4.86 5.97
CA HIS A 61 0.04 6.00 5.22
C HIS A 61 1.09 6.74 6.07
N LEU A 62 2.21 7.07 5.44
CA LEU A 62 3.41 7.60 6.09
C LEU A 62 3.75 9.01 5.56
N PRO A 63 2.91 10.03 5.84
CA PRO A 63 3.10 11.35 5.26
C PRO A 63 4.26 12.11 5.91
N GLU A 64 4.81 13.03 5.13
CA GLU A 64 5.67 14.12 5.59
C GLU A 64 4.86 15.42 5.75
N GLU A 65 5.13 16.22 6.77
CA GLU A 65 4.31 17.37 7.20
C GLU A 65 4.03 18.41 6.09
N GLU A 66 4.99 18.69 5.19
CA GLU A 66 4.91 19.80 4.24
C GLU A 66 4.56 19.39 2.79
N LEU A 67 4.63 18.10 2.43
CA LEU A 67 4.65 17.67 1.02
C LEU A 67 3.42 16.89 0.55
N ASP A 68 2.55 16.40 1.45
CA ASP A 68 1.74 15.21 1.12
C ASP A 68 0.21 15.39 1.10
N SER A 69 -0.31 16.60 0.93
CA SER A 69 -1.76 16.85 1.06
C SER A 69 -2.62 16.08 0.04
N ILE A 70 -2.27 16.12 -1.26
CA ILE A 70 -3.06 15.45 -2.31
C ILE A 70 -2.95 13.92 -2.23
N HIS A 71 -1.74 13.42 -1.98
CA HIS A 71 -1.47 11.99 -1.82
C HIS A 71 -2.13 11.42 -0.55
N THR A 72 -2.19 12.20 0.52
CA THR A 72 -2.96 11.87 1.73
C THR A 72 -4.45 11.76 1.40
N GLU A 73 -5.01 12.67 0.61
CA GLU A 73 -6.42 12.63 0.21
C GLU A 73 -6.73 11.40 -0.64
N ASP A 74 -5.88 11.07 -1.62
CA ASP A 74 -6.03 9.87 -2.45
C ASP A 74 -5.91 8.58 -1.62
N ALA A 75 -4.96 8.51 -0.68
CA ALA A 75 -4.83 7.39 0.24
C ALA A 75 -6.10 7.23 1.10
N ARG A 76 -6.66 8.33 1.60
CA ARG A 76 -7.92 8.32 2.36
C ARG A 76 -9.09 7.87 1.49
N ALA A 77 -9.15 8.28 0.24
CA ALA A 77 -10.21 7.89 -0.69
C ALA A 77 -10.19 6.37 -0.94
N VAL A 78 -9.02 5.79 -1.17
CA VAL A 78 -8.86 4.33 -1.35
C VAL A 78 -9.27 3.57 -0.08
N ALA A 79 -8.79 4.00 1.09
CA ALA A 79 -9.14 3.36 2.36
C ALA A 79 -10.64 3.43 2.65
N HIS A 80 -11.27 4.58 2.34
CA HIS A 80 -12.71 4.78 2.45
C HIS A 80 -13.48 3.84 1.51
N ASP A 81 -13.10 3.74 0.24
CA ASP A 81 -13.76 2.87 -0.75
C ASP A 81 -13.71 1.40 -0.33
N LEU A 82 -12.56 0.95 0.17
CA LEU A 82 -12.37 -0.42 0.67
C LEU A 82 -13.01 -0.67 2.04
N ASN A 83 -13.48 0.38 2.72
CA ASN A 83 -13.99 0.33 4.10
C ASN A 83 -12.98 -0.32 5.06
N ILE A 84 -11.71 0.07 4.93
CA ILE A 84 -10.59 -0.34 5.78
C ILE A 84 -10.03 0.92 6.48
N PRO A 85 -9.83 0.91 7.81
CA PRO A 85 -9.23 2.04 8.50
C PRO A 85 -7.82 2.37 7.99
N LEU A 86 -7.57 3.64 7.69
CA LEU A 86 -6.22 4.13 7.33
C LEU A 86 -5.47 4.58 8.59
N ARG A 87 -4.37 3.92 8.90
CA ARG A 87 -3.46 4.34 9.98
C ARG A 87 -2.49 5.39 9.45
N MET A 88 -2.51 6.56 10.06
CA MET A 88 -1.63 7.68 9.72
C MET A 88 -0.43 7.68 10.67
N ILE A 89 0.79 7.64 10.14
CA ILE A 89 2.02 7.76 10.94
C ILE A 89 2.89 8.81 10.26
N GLU A 90 2.91 10.00 10.82
CA GLU A 90 3.71 11.13 10.34
C GLU A 90 5.20 10.84 10.60
N ILE A 91 6.06 11.00 9.58
CA ILE A 91 7.46 10.54 9.58
C ILE A 91 8.52 11.65 9.63
N SER A 92 8.17 12.93 9.48
CA SER A 92 9.08 14.08 9.53
C SER A 92 9.98 14.07 10.77
N PRO A 93 9.54 13.75 12.00
CA PRO A 93 10.42 13.68 13.17
C PRO A 93 11.54 12.65 13.03
N MET A 94 11.26 11.54 12.34
CA MET A 94 12.26 10.51 12.06
C MET A 94 13.22 10.96 10.97
N LEU A 95 12.71 11.57 9.90
CA LEU A 95 13.52 12.14 8.82
C LEU A 95 14.47 13.24 9.34
N ASP A 96 13.96 14.18 10.12
CA ASP A 96 14.74 15.23 10.80
C ASP A 96 15.91 14.65 11.61
N SER A 97 15.68 13.53 12.30
CA SER A 97 16.70 12.88 13.10
C SER A 97 17.80 12.28 12.23
N VAL A 98 17.44 11.73 11.07
CA VAL A 98 18.40 11.20 10.09
C VAL A 98 19.20 12.34 9.43
N PHE A 99 18.54 13.41 8.98
CA PHE A 99 19.19 14.56 8.35
C PHE A 99 20.20 15.25 9.29
N LYS A 100 19.90 15.34 10.60
CA LYS A 100 20.85 15.85 11.60
C LYS A 100 22.12 15.02 11.73
N LEU A 101 22.05 13.70 11.49
CA LEU A 101 23.20 12.80 11.56
C LEU A 101 23.99 12.76 10.24
N LEU A 102 23.36 13.15 9.13
CA LEU A 102 23.91 13.10 7.78
C LEU A 102 23.84 14.49 7.12
N PRO A 103 24.63 15.47 7.60
CA PRO A 103 24.49 16.89 7.24
C PRO A 103 24.78 17.24 5.76
N ASN A 104 25.13 16.25 4.93
CA ASN A 104 25.44 16.42 3.50
C ASN A 104 24.47 15.67 2.58
N ILE A 105 23.34 15.20 3.11
CA ILE A 105 22.23 14.71 2.28
C ILE A 105 21.31 15.92 2.12
N GLU A 106 21.40 16.56 0.95
CA GLU A 106 20.35 17.47 0.49
C GLU A 106 19.16 16.62 0.02
N ASP A 107 17.94 17.15 0.18
CA ASP A 107 16.69 16.57 -0.34
C ASP A 107 16.72 16.37 -1.87
#